data_AF-A0A357NA34-F1
#
_entry.id   AF-A0A357NA34-F1
#
_cell.length_a   1.000
_cell.length_b   1.000
_cell.length_c   1.000
_cell.angle_alpha   90.00
_cell.angle_beta   90.00
_cell.angle_gamma   90.00
#
_symmetry.space_group_name_H-M   'P 1'
#
loop_
_entity.id
_entity.type
_entity.pdbx_description
1 polymer ?
#
loop_
_entity_poly.entity_id
_entity_poly.type
_entity_poly.pdbx_seq_one_letter_code
_entity_poly.pdbx_strand_id
1 'polypeptide(L)'
;MIRKLVFLCVLALVLGFGGTAGAAALADVPADHWAYKSAATLADAGLLPGYQSTAFQGERVLTRYEFAIIAAKAMINQDKATDEQVIEIAKLQTEFSPELEKMGIRAGVKEKAAKVKIGGEVRTRYEWGKDSPTSAQNGTRLRLEITSPLNADLTFHGKYEGETAFSPGGTSDGKGQLTQAYIIGKGLGFDLMILGRQFLLLGQGLLAEADGPADGIAVGSYIGGNKLLLVGGCLETAGYTYLVGNIGYTPGKDLSLSVSYAKDQENDYYNSLAAGFTYKGIPDLKLTFEYGKNRAAYVKTANGGHSADA
;
A
#
# COMPACT_ATOMS: atom_id res chain seq x y z
N MET A 1 8.23 -20.05 -8.62
CA MET A 1 8.80 -19.95 -9.99
C MET A 1 7.78 -20.29 -11.08
N ILE A 2 7.10 -21.44 -11.01
CA ILE A 2 6.10 -21.89 -12.00
C ILE A 2 4.94 -20.89 -12.22
N ARG A 3 4.38 -20.28 -11.16
CA ARG A 3 3.33 -19.24 -11.31
C ARG A 3 3.79 -18.00 -12.10
N LYS A 4 5.05 -17.59 -11.94
CA LYS A 4 5.65 -16.46 -12.68
C LYS A 4 5.86 -16.82 -14.15
N LEU A 5 6.25 -18.07 -14.44
CA LEU A 5 6.40 -18.60 -15.80
C LEU A 5 5.07 -18.58 -16.57
N VAL A 6 4.02 -19.14 -15.97
CA VAL A 6 2.69 -19.19 -16.62
C VAL A 6 2.18 -17.78 -16.89
N PHE A 7 2.33 -16.87 -15.92
CA PHE A 7 1.94 -15.48 -16.09
C PHE A 7 2.75 -14.78 -17.20
N LEU A 8 4.07 -14.98 -17.26
CA LEU A 8 4.95 -14.41 -18.28
C LEU A 8 4.61 -14.87 -19.69
N CYS A 9 4.37 -16.17 -19.87
CA CYS A 9 4.01 -16.74 -21.17
C CYS A 9 2.62 -16.28 -21.62
N VAL A 10 1.63 -16.25 -20.71
CA VAL A 10 0.29 -15.73 -21.00
C VAL A 10 0.34 -14.25 -21.33
N LEU A 11 1.12 -13.46 -20.58
CA LEU A 11 1.32 -12.04 -20.83
C LEU A 11 1.94 -11.82 -22.21
N ALA A 12 3.06 -12.47 -22.51
CA ALA A 12 3.72 -12.32 -23.81
C ALA A 12 2.84 -12.78 -24.99
N LEU A 13 1.95 -13.76 -24.78
CA LEU A 13 0.98 -14.21 -25.78
C LEU A 13 -0.16 -13.20 -25.99
N VAL A 14 -0.72 -12.61 -24.92
CA VAL A 14 -1.78 -11.59 -25.02
C VAL A 14 -1.25 -10.31 -25.68
N LEU A 15 0.01 -9.98 -25.46
CA LEU A 15 0.69 -8.83 -26.08
C LEU A 15 1.19 -9.14 -27.49
N GLY A 16 1.33 -10.41 -27.84
CA GLY A 16 1.91 -10.88 -29.10
C GLY A 16 0.95 -11.77 -29.88
N PHE A 17 0.26 -11.15 -30.85
CA PHE A 17 -0.48 -11.72 -31.99
C PHE A 17 -1.97 -12.03 -31.82
N GLY A 18 -2.79 -11.27 -32.57
CA GLY A 18 -4.11 -11.69 -33.09
C GLY A 18 -3.99 -12.42 -34.43
N GLY A 19 -2.95 -13.24 -34.60
CA GLY A 19 -2.72 -14.05 -35.80
C GLY A 19 -3.47 -15.37 -35.72
N THR A 20 -4.08 -15.79 -36.82
CA THR A 20 -4.59 -17.15 -36.99
C THR A 20 -3.43 -18.13 -36.76
N ALA A 21 -3.56 -19.02 -35.77
CA ALA A 21 -2.59 -20.08 -35.51
C ALA A 21 -2.26 -20.81 -36.82
N GLY A 22 -1.01 -20.69 -37.28
CA GLY A 22 -0.49 -21.54 -38.32
C GLY A 22 -0.24 -22.90 -37.70
N ALA A 23 -0.40 -23.99 -38.45
CA ALA A 23 -0.10 -25.31 -37.92
C ALA A 23 1.44 -25.50 -37.84
N ALA A 24 2.08 -24.96 -36.80
CA ALA A 24 3.41 -25.41 -36.41
C ALA A 24 3.29 -26.88 -35.95
N ALA A 25 3.83 -27.80 -36.75
CA ALA A 25 3.82 -29.22 -36.43
C ALA A 25 4.86 -29.52 -35.32
N LEU A 26 4.38 -29.78 -34.10
CA LEU A 26 5.19 -30.27 -32.99
C LEU A 26 5.41 -31.78 -33.16
N ALA A 27 6.63 -32.22 -33.45
CA ALA A 27 6.94 -33.62 -33.76
C ALA A 27 6.80 -34.58 -32.56
N ASP A 28 6.84 -34.04 -31.34
CA ASP A 28 6.82 -34.77 -30.06
C ASP A 28 5.52 -34.54 -29.27
N VAL A 29 4.58 -33.75 -29.79
CA VAL A 29 3.26 -33.54 -29.18
C VAL A 29 2.21 -34.00 -30.19
N PRO A 30 1.46 -35.08 -29.89
CA PRO A 30 0.36 -35.53 -30.74
C PRO A 30 -0.70 -34.43 -30.94
N ALA A 31 -1.30 -34.36 -32.13
CA ALA A 31 -2.29 -33.33 -32.48
C ALA A 31 -3.56 -33.37 -31.61
N ASP A 32 -3.86 -34.51 -31.00
CA ASP A 32 -4.95 -34.75 -30.06
C ASP A 32 -4.57 -34.49 -28.58
N HIS A 33 -3.32 -34.12 -28.31
CA HIS A 33 -2.86 -33.82 -26.95
C HIS A 33 -3.39 -32.46 -26.46
N TRP A 34 -3.84 -32.38 -25.20
CA TRP A 34 -4.45 -31.17 -24.62
C TRP A 34 -3.56 -29.92 -24.71
N ALA A 35 -2.24 -30.10 -24.67
CA ALA A 35 -1.27 -29.01 -24.75
C ALA A 35 -0.93 -28.59 -26.18
N TYR A 36 -1.27 -29.38 -27.21
CA TYR A 36 -0.83 -29.16 -28.59
C TYR A 36 -1.18 -27.76 -29.09
N LYS A 37 -2.44 -27.37 -28.93
CA LYS A 37 -2.92 -26.05 -29.38
C LYS A 37 -2.18 -24.90 -28.69
N SER A 38 -2.01 -24.99 -27.36
CA SER A 38 -1.31 -23.96 -26.58
C SER A 38 0.18 -23.90 -26.91
N ALA A 39 0.82 -25.06 -27.03
CA ALA A 39 2.23 -25.19 -27.37
C ALA A 39 2.52 -24.66 -28.79
N ALA A 40 1.68 -25.01 -29.77
CA ALA A 40 1.80 -24.50 -31.14
C ALA A 40 1.61 -22.99 -31.19
N THR A 41 0.67 -22.44 -30.42
CA THR A 41 0.46 -20.99 -30.34
C THR A 41 1.69 -20.27 -29.74
N LEU A 42 2.29 -20.83 -28.69
CA LEU A 42 3.52 -20.28 -28.09
C LEU A 42 4.73 -20.43 -29.03
N ALA A 43 4.81 -21.51 -29.80
CA ALA A 43 5.84 -21.74 -30.81
C ALA A 43 5.74 -20.71 -31.95
N ASP A 44 4.53 -20.48 -32.47
CA ASP A 44 4.23 -19.49 -33.51
C ASP A 44 4.56 -18.07 -33.06
N ALA A 45 4.28 -17.74 -31.79
CA ALA A 45 4.68 -16.48 -31.19
C ALA A 45 6.20 -16.37 -30.94
N GLY A 46 6.95 -17.45 -31.22
CA GLY A 46 8.37 -17.61 -30.93
C GLY A 46 8.71 -17.55 -29.44
N LEU A 47 7.73 -17.71 -28.55
CA LEU A 47 7.89 -17.62 -27.08
C LEU A 47 8.50 -18.88 -26.48
N LEU A 48 8.78 -19.90 -27.31
CA LEU A 48 9.52 -21.09 -26.96
C LEU A 48 10.97 -20.97 -27.44
N PRO A 49 11.90 -20.52 -26.57
CA PRO A 49 13.31 -20.49 -26.94
C PRO A 49 13.82 -21.92 -27.19
N GLY A 50 14.62 -22.11 -28.25
CA GLY A 50 15.14 -23.41 -28.65
C GLY A 50 14.28 -24.20 -29.64
N TYR A 51 13.18 -23.63 -30.15
CA TYR A 51 12.37 -24.19 -31.25
C TYR A 51 13.08 -24.09 -32.61
N GLN A 52 14.34 -24.56 -32.69
CA GLN A 52 15.05 -24.81 -33.95
C GLN A 52 15.02 -26.29 -34.33
N SER A 53 14.68 -27.14 -33.37
CA SER A 53 14.37 -28.57 -33.52
C SER A 53 12.85 -28.69 -33.62
N THR A 54 12.35 -29.60 -34.45
CA THR A 54 10.91 -29.86 -34.64
C THR A 54 10.20 -30.40 -33.38
N ALA A 55 10.90 -30.53 -32.25
CA ALA A 55 10.37 -31.02 -30.97
C ALA A 55 10.15 -29.86 -29.95
N PHE A 56 8.97 -29.83 -29.33
CA PHE A 56 8.53 -28.92 -28.26
C PHE A 56 9.30 -29.09 -26.95
N GLN A 57 9.66 -30.33 -26.60
CA GLN A 57 10.37 -30.71 -25.38
C GLN A 57 9.65 -30.26 -24.09
N GLY A 58 8.38 -30.64 -23.93
CA GLY A 58 7.50 -30.13 -22.86
C GLY A 58 7.94 -30.41 -21.41
N GLU A 59 8.82 -31.38 -21.17
CA GLU A 59 9.39 -31.66 -19.85
C GLU A 59 10.69 -30.89 -19.55
N ARG A 60 11.20 -30.11 -20.52
CA ARG A 60 12.45 -29.37 -20.36
C ARG A 60 12.26 -28.20 -19.40
N VAL A 61 13.18 -28.10 -18.44
CA VAL A 61 13.27 -26.93 -17.55
C VAL A 61 13.86 -25.75 -18.32
N LEU A 62 13.16 -24.62 -18.33
CA LEU A 62 13.65 -23.37 -18.91
C LEU A 62 14.77 -22.77 -18.05
N THR A 63 15.84 -22.31 -18.71
CA THR A 63 16.95 -21.59 -18.08
C THR A 63 16.59 -20.12 -17.82
N ARG A 64 17.30 -19.45 -16.89
CA ARG A 64 17.08 -18.01 -16.62
C ARG A 64 17.24 -17.12 -17.85
N TYR A 65 18.13 -17.47 -18.77
CA TYR A 65 18.29 -16.74 -20.04
C TYR A 65 17.08 -16.93 -20.97
N GLU A 66 16.51 -18.12 -21.00
CA GLU A 66 15.28 -18.39 -21.75
C GLU A 66 14.09 -17.62 -21.19
N PHE A 67 14.02 -17.45 -19.87
CA PHE A 67 13.06 -16.56 -19.23
C PHE A 67 13.27 -15.09 -19.61
N ALA A 68 14.52 -14.64 -19.63
CA ALA A 68 14.86 -13.27 -20.02
C ALA A 68 14.47 -12.96 -21.47
N ILE A 69 14.56 -13.94 -22.39
CA ILE A 69 14.07 -13.80 -23.78
C ILE A 69 12.56 -13.53 -23.81
N ILE A 70 11.78 -14.28 -23.03
CA ILE A 70 10.32 -14.11 -22.97
C ILE A 70 9.97 -12.73 -22.36
N ALA A 71 10.68 -12.33 -21.30
CA ALA A 71 10.53 -11.01 -20.70
C ALA A 71 10.87 -9.89 -21.69
N ALA A 72 11.97 -10.01 -22.44
CA ALA A 72 12.35 -9.07 -23.48
C ALA A 72 11.27 -8.94 -24.56
N LYS A 73 10.64 -10.05 -24.96
CA LYS A 73 9.53 -10.02 -25.93
C LYS A 73 8.29 -9.31 -25.41
N ALA A 74 7.98 -9.46 -24.12
CA ALA A 74 6.92 -8.69 -23.47
C ALA A 74 7.27 -7.19 -23.45
N MET A 75 8.52 -6.83 -23.15
CA MET A 75 9.01 -5.44 -23.18
C MET A 75 8.90 -4.81 -24.56
N ILE A 76 9.21 -5.56 -25.64
CA ILE A 76 9.08 -5.07 -27.02
C ILE A 76 7.60 -4.82 -27.38
N ASN A 77 6.68 -5.67 -26.89
CA ASN A 77 5.24 -5.57 -27.19
C ASN A 77 4.43 -4.82 -26.13
N GLN A 78 5.09 -4.12 -25.20
CA GLN A 78 4.45 -3.39 -24.10
C GLN A 78 3.39 -2.38 -24.53
N ASP A 79 3.43 -1.93 -25.78
CA ASP A 79 2.46 -0.98 -26.35
C ASP A 79 1.04 -1.54 -26.44
N LYS A 80 0.90 -2.86 -26.41
CA LYS A 80 -0.39 -3.57 -26.42
C LYS A 80 -0.87 -3.95 -25.03
N ALA A 81 -0.07 -3.62 -23.99
CA ALA A 81 -0.35 -4.02 -22.63
C ALA A 81 -1.32 -3.07 -21.94
N THR A 82 -2.13 -3.61 -21.02
CA THR A 82 -2.87 -2.78 -20.06
C THR A 82 -1.90 -2.09 -19.10
N ASP A 83 -2.37 -1.09 -18.38
CA ASP A 83 -1.52 -0.33 -17.46
C ASP A 83 -0.97 -1.21 -16.32
N GLU A 84 -1.78 -2.16 -15.82
CA GLU A 84 -1.36 -3.14 -14.82
C GLU A 84 -0.28 -4.08 -15.36
N GLN A 85 -0.39 -4.46 -16.64
CA GLN A 85 0.56 -5.33 -17.32
C GLN A 85 1.91 -4.64 -17.55
N VAL A 86 1.94 -3.34 -17.86
CA VAL A 86 3.19 -2.56 -18.00
C VAL A 86 3.98 -2.54 -16.69
N ILE A 87 3.29 -2.42 -15.54
CA ILE A 87 3.94 -2.48 -14.22
C ILE A 87 4.61 -3.85 -13.99
N GLU A 88 3.93 -4.93 -14.37
CA GLU A 88 4.51 -6.28 -14.26
C GLU A 88 5.69 -6.48 -15.22
N ILE A 89 5.63 -5.93 -16.44
CA ILE A 89 6.78 -5.94 -17.39
C ILE A 89 7.98 -5.19 -16.78
N ALA A 90 7.75 -4.06 -16.11
CA ALA A 90 8.81 -3.31 -15.43
C ALA A 90 9.47 -4.13 -14.31
N LYS A 91 8.67 -4.83 -13.48
CA LYS A 91 9.21 -5.74 -12.45
C LYS A 91 10.06 -6.86 -13.06
N LEU A 92 9.63 -7.41 -14.18
CA LEU A 92 10.36 -8.46 -14.89
C LEU A 92 11.66 -7.93 -15.49
N GLN A 93 11.67 -6.72 -16.02
CA GLN A 93 12.90 -6.05 -16.46
C GLN A 93 13.89 -5.93 -15.30
N THR A 94 13.44 -5.51 -14.11
CA THR A 94 14.30 -5.42 -12.93
C THR A 94 14.84 -6.78 -12.49
N GLU A 95 13.98 -7.81 -12.43
CA GLU A 95 14.36 -9.17 -12.01
C GLU A 95 15.38 -9.82 -12.95
N PHE A 96 15.25 -9.60 -14.26
CA PHE A 96 16.10 -10.20 -15.30
C PHE A 96 17.14 -9.24 -15.89
N SER A 97 17.39 -8.08 -15.24
CA SER A 97 18.38 -7.09 -15.71
C SER A 97 19.74 -7.72 -16.03
N PRO A 98 20.32 -8.61 -15.18
CA PRO A 98 21.62 -9.20 -15.46
C PRO A 98 21.66 -10.05 -16.74
N GLU A 99 20.58 -10.78 -17.02
CA GLU A 99 20.46 -11.59 -18.24
C GLU A 99 20.21 -10.72 -19.48
N LEU A 100 19.34 -9.70 -19.37
CA LEU A 100 19.02 -8.78 -20.46
C LEU A 100 20.24 -7.96 -20.92
N GLU A 101 21.07 -7.50 -19.97
CA GLU A 101 22.32 -6.78 -20.25
C GLU A 101 23.32 -7.62 -21.03
N LYS A 102 23.49 -8.89 -20.63
CA LYS A 102 24.38 -9.85 -21.33
C LYS A 102 23.92 -10.16 -22.74
N MET A 103 22.61 -10.07 -22.99
CA MET A 103 22.01 -10.24 -24.31
C MET A 103 22.03 -8.97 -25.17
N GLY A 104 22.51 -7.84 -24.61
CA GLY A 104 22.49 -6.54 -25.30
C GLY A 104 21.09 -5.93 -25.43
N ILE A 105 20.09 -6.46 -24.73
CA ILE A 105 18.70 -5.98 -24.78
C ILE A 105 18.56 -4.85 -23.77
N ARG A 106 18.55 -3.61 -24.27
CA ARG A 106 18.36 -2.39 -23.46
C ARG A 106 17.00 -1.72 -23.70
N ALA A 107 15.99 -2.48 -24.14
CA ALA A 107 14.67 -1.93 -24.39
C ALA A 107 14.15 -1.29 -23.09
N GLY A 108 13.93 0.03 -23.11
CA GLY A 108 13.28 0.71 -22.00
C GLY A 108 11.83 0.26 -21.92
N VAL A 109 11.39 -0.18 -20.74
CA VAL A 109 9.94 -0.27 -20.50
C VAL A 109 9.42 1.17 -20.46
N LYS A 110 8.32 1.44 -21.18
CA LYS A 110 7.60 2.70 -21.09
C LYS A 110 7.38 2.96 -19.61
N GLU A 111 8.05 3.97 -19.07
CA GLU A 111 7.72 4.51 -17.76
C GLU A 111 6.34 5.13 -17.87
N LYS A 112 5.31 4.30 -17.74
CA LYS A 112 3.99 4.82 -17.47
C LYS A 112 3.96 5.08 -15.98
N ALA A 113 4.17 6.35 -15.66
CA ALA A 113 4.03 6.92 -14.32
C ALA A 113 2.80 6.28 -13.67
N ALA A 114 3.04 5.58 -12.57
CA ALA A 114 1.99 4.90 -11.85
C ALA A 114 0.86 5.91 -11.61
N LYS A 115 -0.38 5.54 -11.98
CA LYS A 115 -1.47 6.52 -12.13
C LYS A 115 -1.64 7.32 -10.83
N VAL A 116 -1.30 8.61 -10.90
CA VAL A 116 -1.63 9.57 -9.85
C VAL A 116 -3.15 9.64 -9.76
N LYS A 117 -3.70 9.20 -8.64
CA LYS A 117 -5.11 9.33 -8.34
C LYS A 117 -5.31 10.65 -7.63
N ILE A 118 -6.15 11.49 -8.19
CA ILE A 118 -6.62 12.72 -7.55
C ILE A 118 -8.11 12.52 -7.29
N GLY A 119 -8.50 12.67 -6.03
CA GLY A 119 -9.86 12.58 -5.56
C GLY A 119 -10.15 13.72 -4.59
N GLY A 120 -11.33 13.68 -3.99
CA GLY A 120 -11.72 14.68 -3.02
C GLY A 120 -13.22 14.67 -2.76
N GLU A 121 -13.62 15.55 -1.85
CA GLU A 121 -15.01 15.80 -1.54
C GLU A 121 -15.24 17.29 -1.28
N VAL A 122 -16.44 17.74 -1.61
CA VAL A 122 -16.98 19.00 -1.10
C VAL A 122 -18.18 18.66 -0.24
N ARG A 123 -18.18 19.13 1.00
CA ARG A 123 -19.27 18.93 1.95
C ARG A 123 -19.76 20.28 2.44
N THR A 124 -21.00 20.61 2.15
CA THR A 124 -21.71 21.70 2.82
C THR A 124 -22.54 21.13 3.96
N ARG A 125 -22.43 21.74 5.14
CA ARG A 125 -23.23 21.42 6.32
C ARG A 125 -24.11 22.61 6.66
N TYR A 126 -25.36 22.30 6.97
CA TYR A 126 -26.29 23.24 7.60
C TYR A 126 -26.85 22.60 8.87
N GLU A 127 -26.79 23.32 9.98
CA GLU A 127 -27.35 22.91 11.26
C GLU A 127 -28.41 23.92 11.70
N TRP A 128 -29.52 23.41 12.23
CA TRP A 128 -30.58 24.22 12.80
C TRP A 128 -30.87 23.75 14.23
N GLY A 129 -30.94 24.70 15.15
CA GLY A 129 -31.28 24.45 16.55
C GLY A 129 -32.26 25.49 17.07
N LYS A 130 -33.29 25.04 17.80
CA LYS A 130 -34.39 25.88 18.29
C LYS A 130 -33.95 26.94 19.31
N ASP A 131 -33.10 26.56 20.27
CA ASP A 131 -32.71 27.41 21.41
C ASP A 131 -31.22 27.81 21.37
N SER A 132 -30.56 27.63 20.23
CA SER A 132 -29.13 27.94 20.04
C SER A 132 -28.79 28.26 18.58
N PRO A 133 -29.44 29.28 17.98
CA PRO A 133 -29.23 29.63 16.57
C PRO A 133 -27.81 30.14 16.26
N THR A 134 -27.07 30.61 17.27
CA THR A 134 -25.67 31.07 17.14
C THR A 134 -24.64 29.95 17.23
N SER A 135 -25.06 28.72 17.57
CA SER A 135 -24.19 27.53 17.70
C SER A 135 -24.16 26.67 16.44
N ALA A 136 -24.95 27.01 15.43
CA ALA A 136 -25.08 26.22 14.21
C ALA A 136 -23.75 26.13 13.46
N GLN A 137 -23.20 24.92 13.31
CA GLN A 137 -21.98 24.70 12.53
C GLN A 137 -22.31 24.63 11.04
N ASN A 138 -22.56 25.81 10.49
CA ASN A 138 -22.79 26.03 9.08
C ASN A 138 -21.45 26.27 8.38
N GLY A 139 -21.14 25.45 7.38
CA GLY A 139 -19.85 25.56 6.71
C GLY A 139 -19.74 24.72 5.46
N THR A 140 -18.74 25.04 4.64
CA THR A 140 -18.34 24.21 3.50
C THR A 140 -16.92 23.74 3.70
N ARG A 141 -16.70 22.43 3.56
CA ARG A 141 -15.40 21.78 3.57
C ARG A 141 -15.06 21.28 2.19
N LEU A 142 -13.87 21.61 1.70
CA LEU A 142 -13.22 20.99 0.55
C LEU A 142 -12.11 20.07 1.07
N ARG A 143 -12.07 18.83 0.58
CA ARG A 143 -10.91 17.95 0.71
C ARG A 143 -10.42 17.57 -0.67
N LEU A 144 -9.11 17.68 -0.87
CA LEU A 144 -8.42 17.18 -2.04
C LEU A 144 -7.43 16.11 -1.61
N GLU A 145 -7.50 14.95 -2.24
CA GLU A 145 -6.68 13.79 -1.93
C GLU A 145 -5.87 13.39 -3.15
N ILE A 146 -4.58 13.12 -2.94
CA ILE A 146 -3.65 12.67 -3.97
C ILE A 146 -3.04 11.36 -3.49
N THR A 147 -3.06 10.34 -4.34
CA THR A 147 -2.33 9.09 -4.15
C THR A 147 -1.48 8.82 -5.37
N SER A 148 -0.16 8.80 -5.20
CA SER A 148 0.80 8.62 -6.27
C SER A 148 1.73 7.46 -5.95
N PRO A 149 1.67 6.34 -6.67
CA PRO A 149 2.67 5.29 -6.52
C PRO A 149 4.02 5.84 -7.02
N LEU A 150 5.06 5.76 -6.20
CA LEU A 150 6.40 6.24 -6.53
C LEU A 150 7.22 5.14 -7.22
N ASN A 151 7.02 3.90 -6.78
CA ASN A 151 7.56 2.68 -7.40
C ASN A 151 6.73 1.46 -6.95
N ALA A 152 7.25 0.25 -7.15
CA ALA A 152 6.54 -0.99 -6.78
C ALA A 152 6.29 -1.17 -5.28
N ASP A 153 7.08 -0.51 -4.43
CA ASP A 153 7.08 -0.68 -2.98
C ASP A 153 6.62 0.56 -2.21
N LEU A 154 6.69 1.75 -2.80
CA LEU A 154 6.44 3.03 -2.15
C LEU A 154 5.30 3.81 -2.83
N THR A 155 4.43 4.38 -2.00
CA THR A 155 3.31 5.25 -2.44
C THR A 155 3.30 6.54 -1.63
N PHE A 156 3.12 7.67 -2.33
CA PHE A 156 2.89 8.97 -1.72
C PHE A 156 1.38 9.21 -1.53
N HIS A 157 1.02 9.78 -0.38
CA HIS A 157 -0.31 10.27 -0.07
C HIS A 157 -0.24 11.75 0.34
N GLY A 158 -1.08 12.57 -0.30
CA GLY A 158 -1.29 13.97 0.05
C GLY A 158 -2.76 14.23 0.33
N LYS A 159 -3.08 15.03 1.35
CA LYS A 159 -4.43 15.48 1.64
C LYS A 159 -4.44 16.93 2.09
N TYR A 160 -5.12 17.76 1.32
CA TYR A 160 -5.40 19.14 1.67
C TYR A 160 -6.87 19.25 2.11
N GLU A 161 -7.10 19.98 3.19
CA GLU A 161 -8.44 20.28 3.71
C GLU A 161 -8.59 21.79 3.87
N GLY A 162 -9.65 22.34 3.29
CA GLY A 162 -10.08 23.71 3.51
C GLY A 162 -11.50 23.72 4.07
N GLU A 163 -11.75 24.51 5.10
CA GLU A 163 -13.08 24.67 5.69
C GLU A 163 -13.40 26.16 5.83
N THR A 164 -14.60 26.53 5.41
CA THR A 164 -15.15 27.87 5.59
C THR A 164 -16.41 27.78 6.42
N ALA A 165 -16.48 28.58 7.48
CA ALA A 165 -17.71 28.78 8.23
C ALA A 165 -18.54 29.88 7.56
N PHE A 166 -19.85 29.70 7.48
CA PHE A 166 -20.77 30.77 7.07
C PHE A 166 -21.85 30.96 8.13
N SER A 167 -22.07 32.19 8.56
CA SER A 167 -23.12 32.53 9.53
C SER A 167 -24.11 33.53 8.91
N PRO A 168 -25.42 33.41 9.17
CA PRO A 168 -26.38 34.41 8.74
C PRO A 168 -26.03 35.78 9.34
N GLY A 169 -25.61 36.73 8.52
CA GLY A 169 -25.26 38.10 8.93
C GLY A 169 -23.88 38.31 9.55
N GLY A 170 -23.00 37.31 9.51
CA GLY A 170 -21.63 37.39 10.05
C GLY A 170 -20.52 37.33 8.99
N THR A 171 -19.29 37.61 9.40
CA THR A 171 -18.08 37.44 8.57
C THR A 171 -17.76 35.95 8.42
N SER A 172 -17.51 35.49 7.20
CA SER A 172 -17.02 34.13 6.94
C SER A 172 -15.53 34.03 7.28
N ASP A 173 -15.14 33.07 8.13
CA ASP A 173 -13.74 32.71 8.37
C ASP A 173 -13.42 31.40 7.61
N GLY A 174 -12.22 31.33 7.03
CA GLY A 174 -11.77 30.22 6.21
C GLY A 174 -10.38 29.78 6.63
N LYS A 175 -10.21 28.48 6.90
CA LYS A 175 -8.92 27.88 7.26
C LYS A 175 -8.60 26.76 6.29
N GLY A 176 -7.35 26.64 5.90
CA GLY A 176 -6.86 25.59 5.02
C GLY A 176 -5.56 25.00 5.55
N GLN A 177 -5.43 23.68 5.48
CA GLN A 177 -4.28 22.95 5.98
C GLN A 177 -3.98 21.70 5.17
N LEU A 178 -2.69 21.38 5.07
CA LEU A 178 -2.22 20.08 4.62
C LEU A 178 -2.32 19.10 5.79
N THR A 179 -3.27 18.18 5.73
CA THR A 179 -3.51 17.18 6.79
C THR A 179 -2.73 15.89 6.57
N GLN A 180 -2.31 15.60 5.33
CA GLN A 180 -1.41 14.48 5.02
C GLN A 180 -0.43 14.88 3.92
N ALA A 181 0.82 14.43 4.04
CA ALA A 181 1.87 14.48 3.03
C ALA A 181 2.97 13.50 3.42
N TYR A 182 2.78 12.23 3.09
CA TYR A 182 3.66 11.16 3.52
C TYR A 182 3.90 10.12 2.43
N ILE A 183 5.02 9.43 2.53
CA ILE A 183 5.35 8.24 1.74
C ILE A 183 5.15 7.03 2.65
N ILE A 184 4.47 6.00 2.16
CA ILE A 184 4.25 4.72 2.84
C ILE A 184 4.65 3.56 1.95
N GLY A 185 5.21 2.50 2.55
CA GLY A 185 5.47 1.25 1.85
C GLY A 185 6.65 0.46 2.39
N LYS A 186 7.23 -0.42 1.57
CA LYS A 186 8.45 -1.16 1.92
C LYS A 186 9.68 -0.35 1.57
N GLY A 187 10.66 -0.30 2.47
CA GLY A 187 11.86 0.50 2.24
C GLY A 187 12.86 0.40 3.39
N LEU A 188 14.13 0.66 3.11
CA LEU A 188 15.21 0.70 4.11
C LEU A 188 15.34 -0.57 4.97
N GLY A 189 14.97 -1.74 4.41
CA GLY A 189 14.99 -3.02 5.14
C GLY A 189 13.77 -3.29 6.01
N PHE A 190 12.77 -2.40 6.00
CA PHE A 190 11.51 -2.56 6.73
C PHE A 190 10.35 -2.93 5.81
N ASP A 191 9.41 -3.72 6.33
CA ASP A 191 8.18 -4.09 5.62
C ASP A 191 7.15 -2.94 5.61
N LEU A 192 7.31 -2.00 6.53
CA LEU A 192 6.55 -0.77 6.63
C LEU A 192 7.52 0.37 6.92
N MET A 193 7.46 1.41 6.12
CA MET A 193 8.11 2.70 6.33
C MET A 193 7.05 3.76 6.05
N ILE A 194 6.90 4.71 6.95
CA ILE A 194 6.08 5.89 6.78
C ILE A 194 6.94 7.12 7.08
N LEU A 195 7.04 8.04 6.13
CA LEU A 195 7.85 9.26 6.26
C LEU A 195 7.02 10.47 5.85
N GLY A 196 6.94 11.48 6.72
CA GLY A 196 6.30 12.77 6.46
C GLY A 196 5.10 13.01 7.38
N ARG A 197 4.19 13.85 6.90
CA ARG A 197 2.98 14.26 7.61
C ARG A 197 1.90 13.18 7.53
N GLN A 198 1.64 12.48 8.62
CA GLN A 198 0.76 11.30 8.68
C GLN A 198 -0.22 11.40 9.84
N PHE A 199 -1.28 10.58 9.80
CA PHE A 199 -2.11 10.36 10.99
C PHE A 199 -1.49 9.25 11.82
N LEU A 200 -1.34 9.49 13.12
CA LEU A 200 -0.88 8.49 14.05
C LEU A 200 -2.09 7.76 14.64
N LEU A 201 -2.23 6.48 14.31
CA LEU A 201 -3.16 5.58 14.99
C LEU A 201 -2.34 4.55 15.77
N LEU A 202 -2.40 4.65 17.10
CA LEU A 202 -1.82 3.65 18.00
C LEU A 202 -2.94 2.83 18.63
N GLY A 203 -2.68 1.53 18.76
CA GLY A 203 -3.60 0.61 19.42
C GLY A 203 -4.96 0.55 18.73
N GLN A 204 -6.03 0.79 19.48
CA GLN A 204 -7.40 0.91 18.97
C GLN A 204 -7.90 2.38 18.94
N GLY A 205 -6.99 3.35 19.15
CA GLY A 205 -7.28 4.79 19.13
C GLY A 205 -7.12 5.49 20.48
N LEU A 206 -6.97 4.78 21.60
CA LEU A 206 -6.94 5.41 22.93
C LEU A 206 -5.73 6.32 23.17
N LEU A 207 -4.52 5.88 22.80
CA LEU A 207 -3.29 6.64 23.07
C LEU A 207 -3.02 7.75 22.05
N ALA A 208 -3.44 7.51 20.82
CA ALA A 208 -3.27 8.42 19.71
C ALA A 208 -4.41 8.16 18.74
N GLU A 209 -5.51 8.87 18.97
CA GLU A 209 -6.36 9.37 17.91
C GLU A 209 -6.04 10.86 17.87
N ALA A 210 -4.95 11.22 17.17
CA ALA A 210 -4.53 12.61 17.15
C ALA A 210 -5.59 13.43 16.39
N ASP A 211 -6.18 14.41 17.07
CA ASP A 211 -7.00 15.51 16.52
C ASP A 211 -6.30 16.33 15.41
N GLY A 212 -5.15 15.88 14.92
CA GLY A 212 -4.37 16.53 13.87
C GLY A 212 -3.24 15.66 13.31
N PRO A 213 -2.60 16.13 12.23
CA PRO A 213 -1.44 15.48 11.64
C PRO A 213 -0.25 15.38 12.61
N ALA A 214 0.56 14.34 12.42
CA ALA A 214 1.88 14.19 13.04
C ALA A 214 2.95 14.16 11.95
N ASP A 215 4.04 14.91 12.14
CA ASP A 215 5.17 14.98 11.22
C ASP A 215 6.28 14.06 11.73
N GLY A 216 6.73 13.08 10.94
CA GLY A 216 7.83 12.23 11.40
C GLY A 216 8.02 10.95 10.61
N ILE A 217 8.67 9.97 11.27
CA ILE A 217 8.99 8.67 10.71
C ILE A 217 8.42 7.54 11.58
N ALA A 218 7.87 6.52 10.93
CA ALA A 218 7.54 5.24 11.55
C ALA A 218 8.04 4.10 10.67
N VAL A 219 8.60 3.06 11.28
CA VAL A 219 9.09 1.86 10.58
C VAL A 219 8.58 0.61 11.27
N GLY A 220 8.42 -0.47 10.52
CA GLY A 220 7.96 -1.73 11.07
C GLY A 220 8.27 -2.96 10.23
N SER A 221 8.21 -4.11 10.88
CA SER A 221 8.51 -5.41 10.29
C SER A 221 7.46 -6.44 10.69
N TYR A 222 7.12 -7.31 9.75
CA TYR A 222 6.26 -8.43 10.02
C TYR A 222 7.06 -9.64 10.52
N ILE A 223 6.47 -10.38 11.46
CA ILE A 223 7.01 -11.62 12.00
C ILE A 223 5.95 -12.72 11.91
N GLY A 224 6.38 -13.96 11.65
CA GLY A 224 5.52 -15.14 11.73
C GLY A 224 4.40 -15.19 10.68
N GLY A 225 4.72 -14.86 9.42
CA GLY A 225 3.76 -14.96 8.31
C GLY A 225 2.72 -13.84 8.29
N ASN A 226 3.15 -12.60 8.53
CA ASN A 226 2.35 -11.37 8.50
C ASN A 226 1.27 -11.25 9.58
N LYS A 227 1.33 -12.07 10.63
CA LYS A 227 0.37 -12.01 11.75
C LYS A 227 0.80 -11.04 12.84
N LEU A 228 2.10 -10.87 13.06
CA LEU A 228 2.65 -9.95 14.04
C LEU A 228 3.34 -8.79 13.31
N LEU A 229 2.97 -7.57 13.63
CA LEU A 229 3.59 -6.34 13.13
C LEU A 229 4.20 -5.59 14.31
N LEU A 230 5.51 -5.35 14.26
CA LEU A 230 6.20 -4.47 15.19
C LEU A 230 6.44 -3.14 14.49
N VAL A 231 6.00 -2.04 15.10
CA VAL A 231 6.20 -0.67 14.60
C VAL A 231 6.88 0.16 15.67
N GLY A 232 7.86 0.96 15.28
CA GLY A 232 8.47 2.00 16.10
C GLY A 232 8.57 3.29 15.30
N GLY A 233 8.46 4.44 15.96
CA GLY A 233 8.52 5.73 15.26
C GLY A 233 8.88 6.89 16.18
N CYS A 234 9.25 7.99 15.54
CA CYS A 234 9.45 9.29 16.17
C CYS A 234 8.63 10.31 15.39
N LEU A 235 7.67 10.94 16.05
CA LEU A 235 6.74 11.88 15.41
C LEU A 235 6.56 13.14 16.25
N GLU A 236 6.42 14.26 15.58
CA GLU A 236 6.08 15.55 16.18
C GLU A 236 4.61 15.87 15.95
N THR A 237 3.89 16.23 17.01
CA THR A 237 2.52 16.76 16.90
C THR A 237 2.25 17.73 18.05
N ALA A 238 1.46 18.78 17.78
CA ALA A 238 1.16 19.83 18.75
C ALA A 238 2.40 20.45 19.44
N GLY A 239 3.55 20.48 18.76
CA GLY A 239 4.82 21.01 19.29
C GLY A 239 5.61 20.06 20.20
N TYR A 240 5.18 18.79 20.33
CA TYR A 240 5.87 17.77 21.12
C TYR A 240 6.39 16.65 20.23
N THR A 241 7.61 16.19 20.50
CA THR A 241 8.19 15.00 19.85
C THR A 241 7.91 13.76 20.70
N TYR A 242 7.34 12.74 20.06
CA TYR A 242 6.94 11.47 20.64
C TYR A 242 7.76 10.31 20.09
N LEU A 243 8.29 9.48 20.97
CA LEU A 243 8.67 8.11 20.65
C LEU A 243 7.42 7.23 20.76
N VAL A 244 7.12 6.50 19.69
CA VAL A 244 5.96 5.60 19.64
C VAL A 244 6.38 4.18 19.33
N GLY A 245 5.62 3.22 19.85
CA GLY A 245 5.75 1.81 19.54
C GLY A 245 4.38 1.15 19.46
N ASN A 246 4.20 0.23 18.52
CA ASN A 246 2.99 -0.57 18.41
C ASN A 246 3.33 -2.01 18.04
N ILE A 247 2.72 -2.95 18.76
CA ILE A 247 2.74 -4.36 18.46
C ILE A 247 1.31 -4.74 18.09
N GLY A 248 1.08 -5.01 16.80
CA GLY A 248 -0.20 -5.50 16.30
C GLY A 248 -0.13 -7.01 16.05
N TYR A 249 -1.09 -7.77 16.58
CA TYR A 249 -1.19 -9.21 16.34
C TYR A 249 -2.58 -9.59 15.80
N THR A 250 -2.60 -10.24 14.63
CA THR A 250 -3.81 -10.67 13.95
C THR A 250 -3.75 -12.18 13.72
N PRO A 251 -4.14 -13.00 14.72
CA PRO A 251 -4.05 -14.46 14.64
C PRO A 251 -4.90 -15.08 13.53
N GLY A 252 -5.99 -14.40 13.16
CA GLY A 252 -6.94 -14.74 12.11
C GLY A 252 -7.75 -13.51 11.69
N LYS A 253 -8.72 -13.69 10.78
CA LYS A 253 -9.46 -12.57 10.18
C LYS A 253 -10.39 -11.81 11.15
N ASP A 254 -10.79 -12.44 12.25
CA ASP A 254 -11.85 -11.93 13.13
C ASP A 254 -11.31 -11.23 14.38
N LEU A 255 -10.05 -11.42 14.73
CA LEU A 255 -9.45 -10.90 15.97
C LEU A 255 -8.17 -10.13 15.64
N SER A 256 -8.08 -8.92 16.18
CA SER A 256 -6.86 -8.11 16.21
C SER A 256 -6.57 -7.73 17.65
N LEU A 257 -5.32 -7.89 18.09
CA LEU A 257 -4.79 -7.47 19.37
C LEU A 257 -3.75 -6.38 19.14
N SER A 258 -3.63 -5.45 20.06
CA SER A 258 -2.59 -4.42 20.02
C SER A 258 -2.02 -4.13 21.39
N VAL A 259 -0.71 -3.92 21.46
CA VAL A 259 -0.05 -3.24 22.60
C VAL A 259 0.66 -2.02 22.04
N SER A 260 0.40 -0.85 22.60
CA SER A 260 0.93 0.41 22.12
C SER A 260 1.57 1.22 23.22
N TYR A 261 2.60 1.97 22.84
CA TYR A 261 3.38 2.81 23.73
C TYR A 261 3.59 4.17 23.08
N ALA A 262 3.44 5.23 23.85
CA ALA A 262 3.75 6.59 23.42
C ALA A 262 4.42 7.34 24.58
N LYS A 263 5.54 8.00 24.27
CA LYS A 263 6.29 8.79 25.24
C LYS A 263 6.78 10.09 24.62
N ASP A 264 6.49 11.23 25.25
CA ASP A 264 7.09 12.50 24.84
C ASP A 264 8.55 12.62 25.32
N GLN A 265 9.37 13.42 24.62
CA GLN A 265 10.80 13.57 24.94
C GLN A 265 11.06 13.95 26.41
N GLU A 266 10.29 14.89 26.95
CA GLU A 266 10.48 15.41 28.31
C GLU A 266 9.81 14.52 29.37
N ASN A 267 8.97 13.56 28.95
CA ASN A 267 8.20 12.67 29.81
C ASN A 267 7.24 13.42 30.76
N ASP A 268 6.87 14.63 30.35
CA ASP A 268 6.07 15.53 31.15
C ASP A 268 4.59 15.18 31.03
N TYR A 269 4.12 14.93 29.81
CA TYR A 269 2.68 14.76 29.53
C TYR A 269 2.29 13.33 29.12
N TYR A 270 3.18 12.61 28.45
CA TYR A 270 2.92 11.30 27.87
C TYR A 270 4.00 10.29 28.25
N ASN A 271 3.56 9.28 28.99
CA ASN A 271 4.28 8.02 29.16
C ASN A 271 3.24 6.94 29.33
N SER A 272 2.68 6.55 28.18
CA SER A 272 1.43 5.82 28.12
C SER A 272 1.63 4.46 27.47
N LEU A 273 1.08 3.44 28.11
CA LEU A 273 0.97 2.09 27.58
C LEU A 273 -0.51 1.76 27.43
N ALA A 274 -0.90 1.16 26.31
CA ALA A 274 -2.25 0.63 26.12
C ALA A 274 -2.21 -0.78 25.55
N ALA A 275 -3.23 -1.55 25.91
CA ALA A 275 -3.48 -2.87 25.36
C ALA A 275 -4.96 -2.97 24.97
N GLY A 276 -5.23 -3.47 23.78
CA GLY A 276 -6.60 -3.53 23.25
C GLY A 276 -6.81 -4.66 22.27
N PHE A 277 -8.08 -4.86 21.93
CA PHE A 277 -8.50 -5.79 20.90
C PHE A 277 -9.67 -5.25 20.09
N THR A 278 -9.78 -5.73 18.87
CA THR A 278 -10.99 -5.64 18.05
C THR A 278 -11.42 -7.05 17.63
N TYR A 279 -12.70 -7.38 17.82
CA TYR A 279 -13.31 -8.62 17.39
C TYR A 279 -14.48 -8.36 16.42
N LYS A 280 -14.49 -9.08 15.30
CA LYS A 280 -15.46 -8.97 14.19
C LYS A 280 -16.07 -10.33 13.79
N GLY A 281 -15.92 -11.36 14.62
CA GLY A 281 -16.43 -12.70 14.31
C GLY A 281 -17.95 -12.83 14.43
N ILE A 282 -18.64 -11.80 14.92
CA ILE A 282 -20.10 -11.75 15.00
C ILE A 282 -20.61 -10.92 13.82
N PRO A 283 -21.52 -11.45 12.98
CA PRO A 283 -22.13 -10.68 11.90
C PRO A 283 -22.70 -9.35 12.39
N ASP A 284 -22.43 -8.28 11.65
CA ASP A 284 -22.91 -6.91 11.90
C ASP A 284 -22.50 -6.29 13.26
N LEU A 285 -21.61 -6.94 14.02
CA LEU A 285 -21.13 -6.45 15.30
C LEU A 285 -19.60 -6.36 15.33
N LYS A 286 -19.09 -5.16 15.61
CA LYS A 286 -17.67 -4.90 15.90
C LYS A 286 -17.55 -4.58 17.39
N LEU A 287 -16.82 -5.43 18.11
CA LEU A 287 -16.42 -5.15 19.48
C LEU A 287 -15.00 -4.58 19.48
N THR A 288 -14.80 -3.43 20.10
CA THR A 288 -13.48 -2.82 20.30
C THR A 288 -13.34 -2.47 21.77
N PHE A 289 -12.22 -2.89 22.36
CA PHE A 289 -11.85 -2.58 23.74
C PHE A 289 -10.39 -2.18 23.78
N GLU A 290 -10.06 -1.20 24.59
CA GLU A 290 -8.69 -0.79 24.86
C GLU A 290 -8.61 -0.26 26.28
N TYR A 291 -7.53 -0.62 26.98
CA TYR A 291 -7.20 -0.12 28.30
C TYR A 291 -5.83 0.55 28.22
N GLY A 292 -5.72 1.75 28.78
CA GLY A 292 -4.54 2.60 28.76
C GLY A 292 -4.15 3.07 30.15
N LYS A 293 -2.84 3.26 30.36
CA LYS A 293 -2.28 3.82 31.59
C LYS A 293 -1.19 4.84 31.27
N ASN A 294 -1.35 6.07 31.75
CA ASN A 294 -0.38 7.16 31.62
C ASN A 294 0.34 7.42 32.96
N ARG A 295 1.68 7.40 32.91
CA ARG A 295 2.57 7.52 34.08
C ARG A 295 3.45 8.79 34.06
N ALA A 296 3.16 9.74 33.18
CA ALA A 296 3.93 10.97 33.03
C ALA A 296 3.97 11.81 34.32
N ALA A 297 4.98 12.67 34.45
CA ALA A 297 5.21 13.45 35.67
C ALA A 297 4.04 14.40 35.96
N TYR A 298 3.54 15.10 34.94
CA TYR A 298 2.41 16.00 35.06
C TYR A 298 1.14 15.25 35.52
N VAL A 299 0.87 14.08 34.95
CA VAL A 299 -0.31 13.27 35.29
C VAL A 299 -0.29 12.87 36.76
N LYS A 300 0.87 12.47 37.28
CA LYS A 300 1.01 12.16 38.71
C LYS A 300 0.75 13.39 39.57
N THR A 301 1.29 14.54 39.19
CA THR A 301 1.04 15.80 39.92
C THR A 301 -0.45 16.16 39.91
N ALA A 302 -1.12 16.00 38.76
CA ALA A 302 -2.54 16.30 38.62
C ALA A 302 -3.46 15.27 39.30
N ASN A 303 -3.01 14.02 39.46
CA ASN A 303 -3.79 12.91 40.00
C ASN A 303 -3.28 12.43 41.38
N GLY A 304 -2.85 13.36 42.24
CA GLY A 304 -2.52 13.05 43.65
C GLY A 304 -1.37 12.05 43.85
N GLY A 305 -0.43 11.98 42.91
CA GLY A 305 0.69 11.04 42.89
C GLY A 305 0.42 9.74 42.11
N HIS A 306 -0.82 9.52 41.65
CA HIS A 306 -1.23 8.30 40.95
C HIS A 306 -1.13 8.43 39.42
N SER A 307 -1.06 7.30 38.74
CA SER A 307 -1.19 7.25 37.27
C SER A 307 -2.63 7.49 36.85
N ALA A 308 -2.86 7.93 35.61
CA ALA A 308 -4.20 7.96 35.02
C ALA A 308 -4.45 6.67 34.24
N ASP A 309 -5.66 6.13 34.37
CA ASP A 309 -6.12 4.91 33.72
C ASP A 309 -7.38 5.25 32.89
N ALA A 310 -7.51 4.64 31.71
CA ALA A 310 -8.64 4.82 30.79
C ALA A 310 -9.01 3.50 30.11
#